data_AF-A0A0R1WTD8-F1
#
_entry.id   AF-A0A0R1WTD8-F1
#
_cell.length_a   1.000
_cell.length_b   1.000
_cell.length_c   1.000
_cell.angle_alpha   90.00
_cell.angle_beta   90.00
_cell.angle_gamma   90.00
#
_symmetry.space_group_name_H-M   'P 1'
#
loop_
_entity.id
_entity.type
_entity.pdbx_description
1 polymer ?
#
loop_
_entity_poly.entity_id
_entity_poly.type
_entity_poly.pdbx_seq_one_letter_code
_entity_poly.pdbx_strand_id
1 'polypeptide(L)'
;MINLNNVNIYQEFEDMMKRQDLNNADIAAVTGVSRSAVKDWRKARKIEDKRLFQIANAFDDERFSLAVVCYSYGYQAIFLNMLDRYRGDDLSLLIGTQKEDLDSDSAIKGLIEELSKKNPDKSIVKGYLKQIIETIGMMLSSVKKIATEQNIPVQQIF
;
A
#
# COMPACT_ATOMS: atom_id res chain seq x y z
N MET A 1 -18.97 2.49 -14.01
CA MET A 1 -17.79 1.60 -14.12
C MET A 1 -17.42 1.17 -12.71
N ILE A 2 -17.61 -0.10 -12.34
CA ILE A 2 -17.27 -0.59 -11.00
C ILE A 2 -15.77 -0.87 -10.99
N ASN A 3 -15.00 -0.03 -10.29
CA ASN A 3 -13.55 -0.12 -10.22
C ASN A 3 -13.15 -1.16 -9.15
N LEU A 4 -13.06 -2.42 -9.56
CA LEU A 4 -12.92 -3.60 -8.68
C LEU A 4 -11.57 -3.71 -7.95
N ASN A 5 -10.61 -2.81 -8.21
CA ASN A 5 -9.22 -2.93 -7.74
C ASN A 5 -8.74 -1.79 -6.82
N ASN A 6 -9.64 -0.92 -6.35
CA ASN A 6 -9.26 0.19 -5.46
C ASN A 6 -9.17 -0.29 -4.00
N VAL A 7 -8.18 0.25 -3.26
CA VAL A 7 -8.03 0.01 -1.83
C VAL A 7 -9.30 0.44 -1.10
N ASN A 8 -9.92 -0.48 -0.37
CA ASN A 8 -11.00 -0.15 0.54
C ASN A 8 -10.40 0.37 1.86
N ILE A 9 -10.01 1.65 1.86
CA ILE A 9 -9.27 2.23 2.98
C ILE A 9 -10.06 2.20 4.29
N TYR A 10 -11.39 2.28 4.21
CA TYR A 10 -12.25 2.17 5.38
C TYR A 10 -12.21 0.75 5.98
N GLN A 11 -12.20 -0.28 5.13
CA GLN A 11 -12.07 -1.65 5.61
C GLN A 11 -10.70 -1.88 6.24
N GLU A 12 -9.62 -1.41 5.61
CA GLU A 12 -8.26 -1.51 6.17
C GLU A 12 -8.11 -0.76 7.50
N PHE A 13 -8.83 0.36 7.68
CA PHE A 13 -8.93 1.07 8.96
C PHE A 13 -9.65 0.24 10.03
N GLU A 14 -10.81 -0.35 9.72
CA GLU A 14 -11.53 -1.20 10.68
C GLU A 14 -10.70 -2.44 11.06
N ASP A 15 -9.96 -3.00 10.11
CA ASP A 15 -9.12 -4.17 10.37
C ASP A 15 -7.85 -3.80 11.16
N MET A 16 -7.27 -2.63 10.93
CA MET A 16 -6.23 -2.05 11.80
C MET A 16 -6.74 -1.90 13.23
N MET A 17 -7.92 -1.30 13.42
CA MET A 17 -8.50 -1.12 14.75
C MET A 17 -8.66 -2.46 15.48
N LYS A 18 -9.07 -3.53 14.78
CA LYS A 18 -9.15 -4.87 15.37
C LYS A 18 -7.78 -5.46 15.69
N ARG A 19 -6.81 -5.36 14.77
CA ARG A 19 -5.44 -5.90 14.97
C ARG A 19 -4.76 -5.27 16.19
N GLN A 20 -4.99 -3.98 16.40
CA GLN A 20 -4.36 -3.17 17.43
C GLN A 20 -5.24 -2.99 18.70
N ASP A 21 -6.41 -3.64 18.76
CA ASP A 21 -7.41 -3.50 19.84
C ASP A 21 -7.79 -2.04 20.17
N LEU A 22 -7.94 -1.22 19.12
CA LEU A 22 -8.23 0.21 19.24
C LEU A 22 -9.73 0.48 19.27
N ASN A 23 -10.11 1.52 20.00
CA ASN A 23 -11.46 2.03 20.08
C ASN A 23 -11.57 3.48 19.57
N ASN A 24 -12.78 4.01 19.52
CA ASN A 24 -13.02 5.36 18.99
C ASN A 24 -12.30 6.47 19.79
N ALA A 25 -11.97 6.24 21.06
CA ALA A 25 -11.22 7.18 21.89
C ALA A 25 -9.76 7.30 21.43
N ASP A 26 -9.14 6.17 21.08
CA ASP A 26 -7.73 6.16 20.65
C ASP A 26 -7.58 6.90 19.33
N ILE A 27 -8.49 6.65 18.38
CA ILE A 27 -8.53 7.38 17.11
C ILE A 27 -8.78 8.88 17.34
N ALA A 28 -9.71 9.22 18.22
CA ALA A 28 -10.01 10.61 18.57
C ALA A 28 -8.79 11.33 19.17
N ALA A 29 -8.03 10.66 20.04
CA ALA A 29 -6.83 11.20 20.66
C ALA A 29 -5.76 11.54 19.63
N VAL A 30 -5.48 10.64 18.68
CA VAL A 30 -4.41 10.86 17.69
C VAL A 30 -4.81 11.83 16.58
N THR A 31 -6.11 11.94 16.27
CA THR A 31 -6.61 12.83 15.21
C THR A 31 -7.04 14.21 15.72
N GLY A 32 -7.22 14.36 17.03
CA GLY A 32 -7.71 15.60 17.66
C GLY A 32 -9.20 15.89 17.41
N VAL A 33 -9.98 14.89 16.97
CA VAL A 33 -11.44 15.02 16.81
C VAL A 33 -12.19 14.44 18.01
N SER A 34 -13.50 14.63 18.07
CA SER A 34 -14.31 14.04 19.15
C SER A 34 -14.57 12.55 18.92
N ARG A 35 -14.77 11.79 20.01
CA ARG A 35 -15.23 10.39 19.95
C ARG A 35 -16.51 10.21 19.14
N SER A 36 -17.39 11.21 19.15
CA SER A 36 -18.62 11.20 18.34
C SER A 36 -18.30 11.32 16.85
N ALA A 37 -17.37 12.20 16.46
CA ALA A 37 -16.97 12.34 15.07
C ALA A 37 -16.42 11.02 14.50
N VAL A 38 -15.58 10.31 15.27
CA VAL A 38 -15.10 8.97 14.87
C VAL A 38 -16.26 7.97 14.75
N LYS A 39 -17.24 8.01 15.66
CA LYS A 39 -18.44 7.16 15.56
C LYS A 39 -19.24 7.47 14.29
N ASP A 40 -19.33 8.73 13.90
CA ASP A 40 -20.05 9.14 12.70
C ASP A 40 -19.31 8.74 11.41
N TRP A 41 -17.96 8.80 11.41
CA TRP A 41 -17.14 8.22 10.32
C TRP A 41 -17.45 6.74 10.12
N ARG A 42 -17.53 5.97 11.21
CA ARG A 42 -17.81 4.54 11.16
C ARG A 42 -19.22 4.23 10.65
N LYS A 43 -20.23 5.00 11.08
CA LYS A 43 -21.60 4.89 10.54
C LYS A 43 -21.65 5.22 9.05
N ALA A 44 -20.96 6.28 8.63
CA ALA A 44 -20.90 6.72 7.24
C ALA A 44 -19.97 5.85 6.37
N ARG A 45 -19.23 4.91 6.99
CA ARG A 45 -18.16 4.11 6.36
C ARG A 45 -17.16 4.97 5.59
N LYS A 46 -16.81 6.13 6.16
CA LYS A 46 -15.96 7.14 5.51
C LYS A 46 -15.12 7.87 6.53
N ILE A 47 -13.82 7.92 6.28
CA ILE A 47 -12.84 8.68 7.06
C ILE A 47 -12.45 9.91 6.24
N GLU A 48 -12.13 11.02 6.90
CA GLU A 48 -11.58 12.19 6.21
C GLU A 48 -10.15 11.89 5.74
N ASP A 49 -9.88 12.02 4.43
CA ASP A 49 -8.58 11.67 3.83
C ASP A 49 -7.39 12.33 4.54
N LYS A 50 -7.54 13.60 4.96
CA LYS A 50 -6.50 14.35 5.71
C LYS A 50 -6.09 13.71 7.03
N ARG A 51 -6.88 12.77 7.56
CA ARG A 51 -6.63 12.07 8.83
C ARG A 51 -5.95 10.71 8.64
N LEU A 52 -5.93 10.17 7.42
CA LEU A 52 -5.41 8.83 7.15
C LEU A 52 -3.93 8.69 7.50
N PHE A 53 -3.08 9.60 7.01
CA PHE A 53 -1.66 9.60 7.34
C PHE A 53 -1.40 9.86 8.83
N GLN A 54 -2.22 10.70 9.46
CA GLN A 54 -2.12 10.97 10.89
C GLN A 54 -2.39 9.70 11.72
N ILE A 55 -3.41 8.92 11.35
CA ILE A 55 -3.74 7.64 12.00
C ILE A 55 -2.63 6.61 11.72
N ALA A 56 -2.19 6.47 10.47
CA ALA A 56 -1.16 5.51 10.08
C ALA A 56 0.16 5.73 10.84
N ASN A 57 0.60 6.99 10.94
CA ASN A 57 1.84 7.33 11.65
C ASN A 57 1.73 7.13 13.17
N ALA A 58 0.53 7.21 13.74
CA ALA A 58 0.35 7.12 15.19
C ALA A 58 0.35 5.68 15.72
N PHE A 59 -0.13 4.72 14.92
CA PHE A 59 -0.28 3.33 15.34
C PHE A 59 0.72 2.37 14.69
N ASP A 60 1.46 2.82 13.68
CA ASP A 60 2.53 2.06 13.01
C ASP A 60 2.11 0.66 12.52
N ASP A 61 0.84 0.50 12.16
CA ASP A 61 0.34 -0.73 11.54
C ASP A 61 0.79 -0.76 10.08
N GLU A 62 1.78 -1.61 9.76
CA GLU A 62 2.43 -1.67 8.45
C GLU A 62 1.42 -1.84 7.30
N ARG A 63 0.40 -2.69 7.51
CA ARG A 63 -0.65 -2.95 6.52
C ARG A 63 -1.51 -1.72 6.26
N PHE A 64 -1.97 -1.06 7.30
CA PHE A 64 -2.76 0.16 7.16
C PHE A 64 -1.91 1.30 6.58
N SER A 65 -0.66 1.42 7.01
CA SER A 65 0.32 2.36 6.47
C SER A 65 0.52 2.20 4.97
N LEU A 66 0.56 0.97 4.45
CA LEU A 66 0.62 0.69 3.02
C LEU A 66 -0.72 0.98 2.33
N ALA A 67 -1.85 0.63 2.97
CA ALA A 67 -3.18 0.93 2.45
C ALA A 67 -3.42 2.42 2.26
N VAL A 68 -3.00 3.27 3.22
CA VAL A 68 -3.10 4.73 3.11
C VAL A 68 -2.30 5.23 1.90
N VAL A 69 -1.08 4.73 1.69
CA VAL A 69 -0.28 5.09 0.52
C VAL A 69 -0.99 4.67 -0.76
N CYS A 70 -1.41 3.42 -0.86
CA CYS A 70 -2.08 2.94 -2.06
C CYS A 70 -3.39 3.68 -2.35
N TYR A 71 -4.16 4.03 -1.32
CA TYR A 71 -5.36 4.84 -1.46
C TYR A 71 -5.04 6.28 -1.91
N SER A 72 -4.08 6.95 -1.28
CA SER A 72 -3.75 8.36 -1.57
C SER A 72 -3.11 8.58 -2.94
N TYR A 73 -2.38 7.59 -3.46
CA TYR A 73 -1.70 7.68 -4.76
C TYR A 73 -2.39 6.88 -5.87
N GLY A 74 -3.56 6.27 -5.60
CA GLY A 74 -4.34 5.54 -6.61
C GLY A 74 -3.71 4.20 -7.03
N TYR A 75 -2.89 3.60 -6.16
CA TYR A 75 -2.29 2.29 -6.40
C TYR A 75 -3.30 1.15 -6.14
N GLN A 76 -3.12 0.04 -6.85
CA GLN A 76 -4.06 -1.09 -6.82
C GLN A 76 -4.00 -1.87 -5.50
N ALA A 77 -5.12 -2.41 -5.03
CA ALA A 77 -5.18 -3.18 -3.78
C ALA A 77 -4.28 -4.43 -3.74
N ILE A 78 -3.80 -4.91 -4.91
CA ILE A 78 -2.88 -6.06 -5.01
C ILE A 78 -1.56 -5.84 -4.23
N PHE A 79 -1.17 -4.59 -4.01
CA PHE A 79 0.00 -4.21 -3.22
C PHE A 79 -0.10 -4.64 -1.75
N LEU A 80 -1.31 -4.74 -1.20
CA LEU A 80 -1.51 -5.16 0.19
C LEU A 80 -1.15 -6.62 0.44
N ASN A 81 -1.16 -7.46 -0.61
CA ASN A 81 -0.85 -8.89 -0.53
C ASN A 81 0.66 -9.17 -0.60
N MET A 82 1.50 -8.15 -0.72
CA MET A 82 2.96 -8.33 -0.72
C MET A 82 3.52 -8.51 0.70
N LEU A 83 2.85 -7.93 1.71
CA LEU A 83 3.21 -8.11 3.12
C LEU A 83 3.10 -9.57 3.57
N ASP A 84 2.30 -10.37 2.86
CA ASP A 84 2.16 -11.81 3.12
C ASP A 84 3.32 -12.64 2.53
N ARG A 85 4.17 -12.06 1.66
CA ARG A 85 5.22 -12.80 0.90
C ARG A 85 6.63 -12.67 1.49
N TYR A 86 6.90 -11.64 2.29
CA TYR A 86 8.25 -11.32 2.78
C TYR A 86 8.25 -11.08 4.29
N ARG A 87 9.30 -11.55 5.00
CA ARG A 87 9.49 -11.22 6.42
C ARG A 87 9.71 -9.72 6.55
N GLY A 88 9.00 -9.07 7.47
CA GLY A 88 9.03 -7.63 7.69
C GLY A 88 10.31 -7.11 8.36
N ASP A 89 11.50 -7.53 7.91
CA ASP A 89 12.78 -6.92 8.30
C ASP A 89 13.42 -6.24 7.07
N ASP A 90 14.13 -5.14 7.30
CA ASP A 90 14.67 -4.26 6.24
C ASP A 90 15.56 -4.98 5.23
N LEU A 91 16.36 -5.95 5.70
CA LEU A 91 17.27 -6.71 4.83
C LEU A 91 16.50 -7.69 3.94
N SER A 92 15.50 -8.39 4.48
CA SER A 92 14.61 -9.27 3.72
C SER A 92 13.82 -8.50 2.65
N LEU A 93 13.42 -7.26 2.95
CA LEU A 93 12.71 -6.39 2.00
C LEU A 93 13.64 -5.87 0.90
N LEU A 94 14.88 -5.48 1.21
CA LEU A 94 15.87 -5.08 0.19
C LEU A 94 16.27 -6.24 -0.73
N ILE A 95 16.46 -7.45 -0.18
CA ILE A 95 16.72 -8.67 -0.97
C ILE A 95 15.51 -9.01 -1.85
N GLY A 96 14.30 -8.87 -1.30
CA GLY A 96 13.05 -9.00 -2.06
C GLY A 96 12.99 -7.98 -3.20
N THR A 97 13.33 -6.70 -2.94
CA THR A 97 13.38 -5.66 -3.96
C THR A 97 14.36 -6.00 -5.08
N GLN A 98 15.57 -6.47 -4.78
CA GLN A 98 16.52 -6.88 -5.81
C GLN A 98 16.00 -8.04 -6.69
N LYS A 99 15.29 -9.00 -6.08
CA LYS A 99 14.71 -10.12 -6.82
C LYS A 99 13.56 -9.66 -7.72
N GLU A 100 12.67 -8.84 -7.19
CA GLU A 100 11.53 -8.29 -7.92
C GLU A 100 11.99 -7.32 -9.03
N ASP A 101 13.12 -6.62 -8.85
CA ASP A 101 13.74 -5.77 -9.87
C ASP A 101 14.20 -6.60 -11.09
N LEU A 102 14.90 -7.72 -10.84
CA LEU A 102 15.30 -8.66 -11.89
C LEU A 102 14.11 -9.32 -12.60
N ASP A 103 13.05 -9.64 -11.85
CA ASP A 103 11.81 -10.18 -12.41
C ASP A 103 11.09 -9.12 -13.26
N SER A 104 11.13 -7.84 -12.86
CA SER A 104 10.58 -6.72 -13.63
C SER A 104 11.34 -6.43 -14.92
N ASP A 105 12.67 -6.53 -14.91
CA ASP A 105 13.51 -6.40 -16.10
C ASP A 105 13.17 -7.46 -17.14
N SER A 106 12.92 -8.68 -16.67
CA SER A 106 12.49 -9.79 -17.50
C SER A 106 11.06 -9.56 -18.03
N ALA A 107 10.16 -9.03 -17.20
CA ALA A 107 8.80 -8.66 -17.59
C ALA A 107 8.78 -7.54 -18.64
N ILE A 108 9.63 -6.51 -18.50
CA ILE A 108 9.76 -5.40 -19.46
C ILE A 108 10.23 -5.94 -20.81
N LYS A 109 11.25 -6.80 -20.84
CA LYS A 109 11.72 -7.43 -22.09
C LYS A 109 10.62 -8.24 -22.75
N GLY A 110 9.94 -9.11 -22.00
CA GLY A 110 8.82 -9.91 -22.50
C GLY A 110 7.66 -9.04 -23.00
N LEU A 111 7.38 -7.92 -22.33
CA LEU A 111 6.35 -6.97 -22.74
C LEU A 111 6.72 -6.26 -24.05
N ILE A 112 7.98 -5.84 -24.21
CA ILE A 112 8.47 -5.24 -25.47
C ILE A 112 8.32 -6.23 -26.62
N GLU A 113 8.70 -7.49 -26.43
CA GLU A 113 8.55 -8.54 -27.44
C GLU A 113 7.09 -8.81 -27.80
N GLU A 114 6.21 -8.89 -26.80
CA GLU A 114 4.77 -9.14 -27.00
C GLU A 114 4.11 -7.98 -27.76
N LEU A 115 4.40 -6.74 -27.36
CA LEU A 115 3.85 -5.54 -28.01
C LEU A 115 4.39 -5.32 -29.42
N SER A 116 5.54 -5.91 -29.75
CA SER A 116 6.12 -5.85 -31.11
C SER A 116 5.43 -6.79 -32.10
N LYS A 117 4.54 -7.70 -31.62
CA LYS A 117 3.77 -8.60 -32.50
C LYS A 117 2.67 -7.84 -33.23
N LYS A 118 2.32 -8.30 -34.43
CA LYS A 118 1.20 -7.75 -35.22
C LYS A 118 -0.14 -7.82 -34.47
N ASN A 119 -0.35 -8.86 -33.66
CA ASN A 119 -1.50 -9.05 -32.79
C ASN A 119 -1.03 -9.51 -31.39
N PRO A 120 -0.73 -8.59 -30.47
CA PRO A 120 -0.30 -8.92 -29.12
C PRO A 120 -1.37 -9.65 -28.31
N ASP A 121 -0.97 -10.63 -27.50
CA ASP A 121 -1.86 -11.32 -26.57
C ASP A 121 -2.08 -10.49 -25.30
N LYS A 122 -3.33 -10.06 -25.08
CA LYS A 122 -3.72 -9.21 -23.95
C LYS A 122 -3.53 -9.89 -22.59
N SER A 123 -3.62 -11.22 -22.53
CA SER A 123 -3.43 -11.98 -21.30
C SER A 123 -1.97 -11.99 -20.87
N ILE A 124 -1.06 -12.14 -21.84
CA ILE A 124 0.40 -12.08 -21.64
C ILE A 124 0.81 -10.66 -21.25
N VAL A 125 0.33 -9.65 -21.97
CA VAL A 125 0.55 -8.22 -21.62
C VAL A 125 0.11 -7.93 -20.18
N LYS A 126 -1.07 -8.40 -19.77
CA LYS A 126 -1.56 -8.22 -18.39
C LYS A 126 -0.65 -8.89 -17.36
N GLY A 127 -0.08 -10.05 -17.68
CA GLY A 127 0.88 -10.75 -16.83
C GLY A 127 2.15 -9.94 -16.58
N TYR A 128 2.76 -9.40 -17.64
CA TYR A 128 3.96 -8.58 -17.51
C TYR A 128 3.70 -7.25 -16.79
N LEU A 129 2.60 -6.56 -17.12
CA LEU A 129 2.22 -5.33 -16.42
C LEU A 129 2.02 -5.56 -14.92
N LYS A 130 1.47 -6.71 -14.53
CA LYS A 130 1.30 -7.08 -13.11
C LYS A 130 2.67 -7.21 -12.41
N GLN A 131 3.64 -7.89 -13.02
CA GLN A 131 4.97 -8.06 -12.44
C GLN A 131 5.68 -6.71 -12.24
N ILE A 132 5.66 -5.84 -13.26
CA ILE A 132 6.24 -4.48 -13.15
C ILE A 132 5.59 -3.69 -12.01
N ILE A 133 4.26 -3.76 -11.90
CA ILE A 133 3.52 -3.12 -10.81
C ILE A 133 3.96 -3.67 -9.47
N GLU A 134 3.99 -4.99 -9.27
CA GLU A 134 4.40 -5.65 -8.01
C GLU A 134 5.80 -5.18 -7.55
N THR A 135 6.76 -5.08 -8.47
CA THR A 135 8.11 -4.57 -8.18
C THR A 135 8.11 -3.12 -7.68
N ILE A 136 7.35 -2.23 -8.32
CA ILE A 136 7.22 -0.82 -7.89
C ILE A 136 6.72 -0.75 -6.44
N GLY A 137 5.74 -1.59 -6.10
CA GLY A 137 5.21 -1.66 -4.74
C GLY A 137 6.28 -2.07 -3.73
N MET A 138 7.07 -3.09 -4.06
CA MET A 138 8.13 -3.59 -3.17
C MET A 138 9.20 -2.53 -2.95
N MET A 139 9.66 -1.85 -4.01
CA MET A 139 10.61 -0.73 -3.89
C MET A 139 10.08 0.37 -2.97
N LEU A 140 8.82 0.80 -3.17
CA LEU A 140 8.19 1.83 -2.33
C LEU A 140 8.07 1.41 -0.86
N SER A 141 7.73 0.15 -0.62
CA SER A 141 7.59 -0.39 0.74
C SER A 141 8.93 -0.46 1.46
N SER A 142 9.98 -0.93 0.78
CA SER A 142 11.35 -0.97 1.31
C SER A 142 11.86 0.43 1.64
N VAL A 143 11.69 1.40 0.73
CA VAL A 143 12.07 2.81 0.97
C VAL A 143 11.37 3.37 2.21
N LYS A 144 10.07 3.13 2.35
CA LYS A 144 9.29 3.64 3.48
C LYS A 144 9.76 3.02 4.80
N LYS A 145 9.98 1.71 4.84
CA LYS A 145 10.38 1.01 6.07
C LYS A 145 11.75 1.49 6.55
N ILE A 146 12.73 1.55 5.65
CA ILE A 146 14.08 2.07 5.95
C ILE A 146 14.00 3.53 6.41
N ALA A 147 13.20 4.36 5.73
CA ALA A 147 13.02 5.76 6.14
C ALA A 147 12.46 5.86 7.57
N THR A 148 11.46 5.04 7.91
CA THR A 148 10.93 4.97 9.29
C THR A 148 12.00 4.51 10.28
N GLU A 149 12.71 3.41 10.01
CA GLU A 149 13.76 2.87 10.91
C GLU A 149 14.91 3.87 11.12
N GLN A 150 15.21 4.69 10.12
CA GLN A 150 16.26 5.72 10.18
C GLN A 150 15.74 7.10 10.65
N ASN A 151 14.46 7.22 11.03
CA ASN A 151 13.82 8.49 11.41
C ASN A 151 13.89 9.58 10.32
N ILE A 152 13.87 9.18 9.05
CA ILE A 152 13.85 10.07 7.90
C ILE A 152 12.40 10.34 7.50
N PRO A 153 11.95 11.61 7.46
CA PRO A 153 10.61 11.92 6.99
C PRO A 153 10.43 11.52 5.52
N VAL A 154 9.47 10.65 5.23
CA VAL A 154 9.18 10.15 3.87
C VAL A 154 8.89 11.29 2.88
N GLN A 155 8.37 12.44 3.35
CA GLN A 155 8.13 13.62 2.50
C GLN A 155 9.42 14.31 2.01
N GLN A 156 10.59 13.92 2.51
CA GLN A 156 11.88 14.41 2.02
C GLN A 156 12.48 13.50 0.93
N ILE A 157 11.84 12.35 0.65
CA ILE A 157 12.29 11.35 -0.33
C ILE A 157 11.47 11.43 -1.63
N PHE A 158 10.21 11.87 -1.56
CA PHE A 158 9.28 12.07 -2.67
C PHE A 158 8.95 13.55 -2.86
#